data_AF-A0AAV6CB28-F1
#
_entry.id   AF-A0AAV6CB28-F1
#
_cell.length_a   1.000
_cell.length_b   1.000
_cell.length_c   1.000
_cell.angle_alpha   90.00
_cell.angle_beta   90.00
_cell.angle_gamma   90.00
#
_symmetry.space_group_name_H-M   'P 1'
#
loop_
_entity.id
_entity.type
_entity.pdbx_description
1 polymer ?
#
loop_
_entity_poly.entity_id
_entity_poly.type
_entity_poly.pdbx_seq_one_letter_code
_entity_poly.pdbx_strand_id
1 'polypeptide(L)'
;MGLIMPKPPKTKQHYAPASPGFAAGKREWDMVLERARKRAPAFFESTEYKRLDPHDTALTTVVIRHFGEYLLKLQRNASLFPDNAKHKKELQQCYDLVEELSGSPDSEVRGLITNEIFFAVRKGDPIEEDIFKGLKPRSRELFNSRAR
;
A
#
# COMPACT_ATOMS: atom_id res chain seq x y z
N MET A 1 -1.51 65.98 -33.13
CA MET A 1 -2.21 65.40 -31.97
C MET A 1 -1.70 63.98 -31.77
N GLY A 2 -0.86 63.75 -30.75
CA GLY A 2 -0.28 62.43 -30.47
C GLY A 2 -1.03 61.74 -29.33
N LEU A 3 -1.59 60.56 -29.59
CA LEU A 3 -2.23 59.72 -28.59
C LEU A 3 -1.15 59.12 -27.66
N ILE A 4 -1.19 59.50 -26.39
CA ILE A 4 -0.35 58.93 -25.33
C ILE A 4 -1.10 57.71 -24.76
N MET A 5 -0.58 56.51 -24.97
CA MET A 5 -1.10 55.30 -24.34
C MET A 5 -0.56 55.16 -22.90
N PRO A 6 -1.39 54.80 -21.90
CA PRO A 6 -0.91 54.51 -20.55
C PRO A 6 -0.21 53.15 -20.50
N LYS A 7 0.96 53.09 -19.85
CA LYS A 7 1.69 51.85 -19.57
C LYS A 7 0.90 50.97 -18.60
N PRO A 8 0.88 49.63 -18.77
CA PRO A 8 0.24 48.72 -17.83
C PRO A 8 1.00 48.69 -16.49
N PRO A 9 0.29 48.46 -15.36
CA PRO A 9 0.91 48.40 -14.05
C PRO A 9 1.81 47.17 -13.95
N LYS A 10 3.03 47.37 -13.43
CA LYS A 10 3.94 46.29 -13.06
C LYS A 10 3.38 45.57 -11.83
N THR A 11 2.61 44.52 -12.03
CA THR A 11 2.31 43.54 -10.99
C THR A 11 3.62 42.85 -10.62
N LYS A 12 4.19 43.23 -9.47
CA LYS A 12 5.18 42.38 -8.79
C LYS A 12 4.43 41.13 -8.34
N GLN A 13 4.41 40.10 -9.19
CA GLN A 13 4.12 38.75 -8.73
C GLN A 13 5.21 38.40 -7.73
N HIS A 14 4.86 38.47 -6.45
CA HIS A 14 5.61 37.78 -5.42
C HIS A 14 5.45 36.29 -5.71
N TYR A 15 6.34 35.73 -6.52
CA TYR A 15 6.63 34.31 -6.46
C TYR A 15 7.09 34.05 -5.03
N ALA A 16 6.22 33.44 -4.23
CA ALA A 16 6.68 32.77 -3.03
C ALA A 16 7.83 31.83 -3.47
N PRO A 17 9.02 31.93 -2.88
CA PRO A 17 10.07 30.97 -3.17
C PRO A 17 9.50 29.58 -2.90
N ALA A 18 9.67 28.69 -3.87
CA ALA A 18 9.39 27.27 -3.70
C ALA A 18 9.95 26.84 -2.35
N SER A 19 9.08 26.23 -1.53
CA SER A 19 9.42 25.76 -0.20
C SER A 19 10.78 25.06 -0.22
N PRO A 20 11.66 25.35 0.75
CA PRO A 20 13.02 24.83 0.77
C PRO A 20 12.97 23.31 0.71
N GLY A 21 13.79 22.77 -0.19
CA GLY A 21 13.87 21.35 -0.52
C GLY A 21 13.78 20.47 0.73
N PHE A 22 12.80 19.56 0.69
CA PHE A 22 12.75 18.43 1.60
C PHE A 22 14.12 17.76 1.58
N ALA A 23 14.75 17.65 2.75
CA ALA A 23 15.92 16.81 2.94
C ALA A 23 15.67 15.45 2.27
N ALA A 24 16.64 14.95 1.50
CA ALA A 24 16.58 13.66 0.83
C ALA A 24 16.67 12.50 1.84
N GLY A 25 15.70 12.44 2.76
CA GLY A 25 15.40 11.22 3.49
C GLY A 25 14.70 10.26 2.53
N LYS A 26 15.10 8.99 2.53
CA LYS A 26 14.38 7.94 1.80
C LYS A 26 12.89 8.04 2.15
N ARG A 27 12.03 8.14 1.13
CA ARG A 27 10.59 8.17 1.36
C ARG A 27 10.17 6.82 1.94
N GLU A 28 9.12 6.80 2.76
CA GLU A 28 8.63 5.51 3.30
C GLU A 28 8.27 4.54 2.16
N TRP A 29 7.76 5.08 1.05
CA TRP A 29 7.52 4.37 -0.19
C TRP A 29 8.70 3.50 -0.66
N ASP A 30 9.92 4.05 -0.62
CA ASP A 30 11.13 3.38 -1.11
C ASP A 30 11.53 2.19 -0.22
N MET A 31 11.03 2.14 1.01
CA MET A 31 11.32 1.09 1.99
C MET A 31 10.22 0.02 2.07
N VAL A 32 9.09 0.18 1.38
CA VAL A 32 7.94 -0.74 1.46
C VAL A 32 8.35 -2.17 1.14
N LEU A 33 9.10 -2.39 0.06
CA LEU A 33 9.52 -3.74 -0.35
C LEU A 33 10.53 -4.36 0.60
N GLU A 34 11.42 -3.55 1.19
CA GLU A 34 12.37 -4.02 2.19
C GLU A 34 11.63 -4.45 3.47
N ARG A 35 10.70 -3.63 3.95
CA ARG A 35 9.84 -3.94 5.11
C ARG A 35 9.01 -5.20 4.85
N ALA A 36 8.39 -5.29 3.67
CA ALA A 36 7.62 -6.45 3.25
C ALA A 36 8.46 -7.74 3.28
N ARG A 37 9.69 -7.69 2.76
CA ARG A 37 10.60 -8.85 2.75
C ARG A 37 10.99 -9.31 4.15
N LYS A 38 11.18 -8.38 5.08
CA LYS A 38 11.48 -8.70 6.49
C LYS A 38 10.26 -9.26 7.22
N ARG A 39 9.06 -8.73 6.95
CA ARG A 39 7.85 -9.05 7.73
C ARG A 39 7.09 -10.26 7.21
N ALA A 40 7.05 -10.45 5.89
CA ALA A 40 6.36 -11.55 5.22
C ALA A 40 7.29 -12.30 4.25
N PRO A 41 8.42 -12.88 4.72
CA PRO A 41 9.40 -13.54 3.84
C PRO A 41 8.80 -14.70 3.05
N ALA A 42 7.80 -15.40 3.60
CA ALA A 42 7.12 -16.50 2.94
C ALA A 42 6.51 -16.10 1.58
N PHE A 43 6.03 -14.86 1.44
CA PHE A 43 5.57 -14.35 0.14
C PHE A 43 6.72 -14.25 -0.87
N PHE A 44 7.88 -13.74 -0.47
CA PHE A 44 9.04 -13.59 -1.37
C PHE A 44 9.67 -14.94 -1.74
N GLU A 45 9.47 -15.97 -0.91
CA GLU A 45 9.86 -17.35 -1.19
C GLU A 45 8.82 -18.14 -1.98
N SER A 46 7.60 -17.59 -2.11
CA SER A 46 6.46 -18.22 -2.76
C SER A 46 6.67 -18.40 -4.26
N THR A 47 5.87 -19.29 -4.85
CA THR A 47 5.90 -19.51 -6.30
C THR A 47 5.32 -18.31 -7.04
N GLU A 48 4.36 -17.62 -6.43
CA GLU A 48 3.70 -16.43 -6.92
C GLU A 48 4.70 -15.30 -7.17
N TYR A 49 5.55 -15.00 -6.19
CA TYR A 49 6.58 -13.98 -6.34
C TYR A 49 7.67 -14.39 -7.34
N LYS A 50 8.09 -15.66 -7.32
CA LYS A 50 9.12 -16.18 -8.23
C LYS A 50 8.70 -16.22 -9.71
N ARG A 51 7.40 -16.13 -10.00
CA ARG A 51 6.85 -16.09 -11.35
C ARG A 51 6.76 -14.67 -11.93
N LEU A 52 6.98 -13.64 -11.12
CA LEU A 52 6.97 -12.26 -11.58
C LEU A 52 8.16 -12.01 -12.50
N ASP A 53 7.92 -11.19 -13.52
CA ASP A 53 8.99 -10.71 -14.38
C ASP A 53 9.96 -9.86 -13.54
N PRO A 54 11.29 -9.94 -13.78
CA PRO A 54 12.25 -9.11 -13.07
C PRO A 54 11.90 -7.61 -13.09
N HIS A 55 11.33 -7.09 -14.17
CA HIS A 55 10.87 -5.70 -14.27
C HIS A 55 9.70 -5.41 -13.32
N ASP A 56 8.78 -6.35 -13.15
CA ASP A 56 7.65 -6.24 -12.23
C ASP A 56 8.10 -6.30 -10.76
N THR A 57 9.14 -7.08 -10.46
CA THR A 57 9.67 -7.16 -9.09
C THR A 57 10.29 -5.85 -8.57
N ALA A 58 10.60 -4.91 -9.48
CA ALA A 58 11.08 -3.58 -9.14
C ALA A 58 9.94 -2.60 -8.82
N LEU A 59 8.69 -2.92 -9.17
CA LEU A 59 7.54 -2.05 -9.00
C LEU A 59 6.80 -2.35 -7.69
N THR A 60 6.87 -1.43 -6.73
CA THR A 60 6.23 -1.58 -5.41
C THR A 60 4.75 -1.92 -5.50
N THR A 61 4.01 -1.27 -6.40
CA THR A 61 2.58 -1.51 -6.62
C THR A 61 2.29 -2.94 -7.06
N VAL A 62 3.03 -3.43 -8.06
CA VAL A 62 2.86 -4.79 -8.61
C VAL A 62 3.16 -5.84 -7.55
N VAL A 63 4.26 -5.69 -6.82
CA VAL A 63 4.64 -6.64 -5.77
C VAL A 63 3.61 -6.66 -4.64
N ILE A 64 3.09 -5.50 -4.21
CA ILE A 64 2.09 -5.43 -3.14
C ILE A 64 0.72 -5.93 -3.58
N ARG A 65 0.36 -5.76 -4.85
CA ARG A 65 -0.82 -6.40 -5.44
C ARG A 65 -0.73 -7.92 -5.37
N HIS A 66 0.38 -8.50 -5.82
CA HIS A 66 0.58 -9.96 -5.75
C HIS A 66 0.68 -10.47 -4.31
N PHE A 67 1.22 -9.65 -3.40
CA PHE A 67 1.14 -9.95 -1.98
C PHE A 67 -0.31 -10.00 -1.48
N GLY A 68 -1.17 -9.07 -1.91
CA GLY A 68 -2.60 -9.10 -1.63
C GLY A 68 -3.27 -10.39 -2.14
N GLU A 69 -2.97 -10.80 -3.37
CA GLU A 69 -3.46 -12.06 -3.93
C GLU A 69 -2.98 -13.29 -3.12
N TYR A 70 -1.72 -13.29 -2.71
CA TYR A 70 -1.14 -14.33 -1.85
C TYR A 70 -1.82 -14.39 -0.48
N LEU A 71 -2.06 -13.24 0.16
CA LEU A 71 -2.82 -13.15 1.42
C LEU A 71 -4.21 -13.77 1.27
N LEU A 72 -4.94 -13.42 0.20
CA LEU A 72 -6.28 -13.97 -0.05
C LEU A 72 -6.24 -15.49 -0.25
N LYS A 73 -5.26 -15.98 -1.01
CA LYS A 73 -5.06 -17.43 -1.18
C LYS A 73 -4.76 -18.12 0.15
N LEU A 74 -3.87 -17.56 0.96
CA LEU A 74 -3.56 -18.09 2.30
C LEU A 74 -4.79 -18.13 3.18
N GLN A 75 -5.61 -17.07 3.18
CA GLN A 75 -6.83 -17.02 3.98
C GLN A 75 -7.83 -18.11 3.54
N ARG A 76 -8.04 -18.31 2.24
CA ARG A 76 -8.89 -19.41 1.74
C ARG A 76 -8.36 -20.78 2.18
N ASN A 77 -7.05 -20.98 2.11
CA ASN A 77 -6.43 -22.23 2.55
C ASN A 77 -6.52 -22.42 4.07
N ALA A 78 -6.46 -21.35 4.86
CA ALA A 78 -6.62 -21.42 6.31
C ALA A 78 -8.05 -21.83 6.70
N SER A 79 -9.06 -21.37 5.95
CA SER A 79 -10.45 -21.79 6.17
C SER A 79 -10.68 -23.27 5.81
N LEU A 80 -9.94 -23.82 4.83
CA LEU A 80 -10.01 -25.24 4.46
C LEU A 80 -9.19 -26.17 5.37
N PHE A 81 -8.06 -25.67 5.88
CA PHE A 81 -7.10 -26.44 6.68
C PHE A 81 -6.77 -25.70 7.99
N PRO A 82 -7.75 -25.59 8.91
CA PRO A 82 -7.63 -24.76 10.10
C PRO A 82 -6.53 -25.23 11.06
N ASP A 83 -6.05 -26.48 10.98
CA ASP A 83 -5.00 -26.98 11.88
C ASP A 83 -3.58 -26.83 11.32
N ASN A 84 -3.43 -26.28 10.12
CA ASN A 84 -2.12 -26.07 9.52
C ASN A 84 -1.38 -24.90 10.20
N ALA A 85 -0.50 -25.24 11.15
CA ALA A 85 0.29 -24.27 11.91
C ALA A 85 1.18 -23.39 11.03
N LYS A 86 1.69 -23.93 9.91
CA LYS A 86 2.51 -23.17 8.95
C LYS A 86 1.67 -22.08 8.28
N HIS A 87 0.50 -22.43 7.76
CA HIS A 87 -0.41 -21.45 7.14
C HIS A 87 -0.84 -20.36 8.13
N LYS A 88 -1.17 -20.73 9.37
CA LYS A 88 -1.51 -19.76 10.42
C LYS A 88 -0.38 -18.75 10.66
N LYS A 89 0.87 -19.23 10.73
CA LYS A 89 2.04 -18.37 10.93
C LYS A 89 2.26 -17.43 9.75
N GLU A 90 2.20 -17.93 8.52
CA GLU A 90 2.36 -17.13 7.30
C GLU A 90 1.25 -16.08 7.16
N LEU A 91 0.02 -16.47 7.45
CA LEU A 91 -1.13 -15.57 7.43
C LEU A 91 -1.00 -14.47 8.49
N GLN A 92 -0.55 -14.81 9.71
CA GLN A 92 -0.27 -13.83 10.75
C GLN A 92 0.82 -12.83 10.31
N GLN A 93 1.89 -13.30 9.66
CA GLN A 93 2.94 -12.43 9.12
C GLN A 93 2.39 -11.46 8.06
N CYS A 94 1.45 -11.92 7.24
CA CYS A 94 0.80 -11.07 6.25
C CYS A 94 -0.04 -9.97 6.94
N TYR A 95 -0.87 -10.33 7.91
CA TYR A 95 -1.66 -9.33 8.67
C TYR A 95 -0.79 -8.35 9.44
N ASP A 96 0.34 -8.81 9.96
CA ASP A 96 1.31 -7.94 10.63
C ASP A 96 1.91 -6.91 9.66
N LEU A 97 2.24 -7.30 8.43
CA LEU A 97 2.73 -6.39 7.41
C LEU A 97 1.65 -5.39 7.00
N VAL A 98 0.41 -5.86 6.77
CA VAL A 98 -0.72 -4.97 6.45
C VAL A 98 -0.93 -3.95 7.56
N GLU A 99 -0.89 -4.36 8.83
CA GLU A 99 -1.00 -3.46 9.98
C GLU A 99 0.11 -2.43 10.06
N GLU A 100 1.35 -2.83 9.77
CA GLU A 100 2.50 -1.92 9.74
C GLU A 100 2.32 -0.85 8.66
N LEU A 101 1.99 -1.27 7.43
CA LEU A 101 1.85 -0.36 6.29
C LEU A 101 0.59 0.51 6.38
N SER A 102 -0.51 -0.01 6.92
CA SER A 102 -1.72 0.79 7.20
C SER A 102 -1.48 1.89 8.22
N GLY A 103 -0.51 1.69 9.12
CA GLY A 103 -0.10 2.68 10.12
C GLY A 103 1.00 3.64 9.68
N SER A 104 1.43 3.59 8.42
CA SER A 104 2.43 4.51 7.88
C SER A 104 1.94 5.96 7.94
N PRO A 105 2.79 6.95 8.29
CA PRO A 105 2.47 8.37 8.14
C PRO A 105 2.34 8.80 6.67
N ASP A 106 2.91 8.05 5.72
CA ASP A 106 2.85 8.33 4.29
C ASP A 106 1.48 7.92 3.71
N SER A 107 0.74 8.88 3.18
CA SER A 107 -0.58 8.64 2.59
C SER A 107 -0.52 7.76 1.34
N GLU A 108 0.59 7.78 0.59
CA GLU A 108 0.73 6.93 -0.60
C GLU A 108 0.90 5.46 -0.20
N VAL A 109 1.64 5.19 0.89
CA VAL A 109 1.77 3.83 1.43
C VAL A 109 0.42 3.31 1.95
N ARG A 110 -0.35 4.15 2.64
CA ARG A 110 -1.72 3.78 3.06
C ARG A 110 -2.63 3.55 1.85
N GLY A 111 -2.57 4.43 0.85
CA GLY A 111 -3.34 4.32 -0.38
C GLY A 111 -3.03 3.05 -1.17
N LEU A 112 -1.77 2.63 -1.19
CA LEU A 112 -1.32 1.38 -1.79
C LEU A 112 -1.99 0.16 -1.15
N ILE A 113 -2.08 0.10 0.18
CA ILE A 113 -2.77 -1.00 0.88
C ILE A 113 -4.26 -1.03 0.53
N THR A 114 -4.90 0.13 0.52
CA THR A 114 -6.31 0.23 0.14
C THR A 114 -6.51 -0.27 -1.29
N ASN A 115 -5.75 0.27 -2.24
CA ASN A 115 -5.91 0.03 -3.68
C ASN A 115 -5.53 -1.39 -4.11
N GLU A 116 -4.42 -1.92 -3.61
CA GLU A 116 -3.88 -3.19 -4.11
C GLU A 116 -4.32 -4.40 -3.29
N ILE A 117 -4.63 -4.22 -2.00
CA ILE A 117 -5.04 -5.32 -1.12
C ILE A 117 -6.53 -5.25 -0.83
N PHE A 118 -7.02 -4.13 -0.30
CA PHE A 118 -8.39 -4.07 0.17
C PHE A 118 -9.39 -4.03 -0.98
N PHE A 119 -9.14 -3.33 -2.07
CA PHE A 119 -10.04 -3.38 -3.24
C PHE A 119 -10.11 -4.76 -3.89
N ALA A 120 -9.10 -5.63 -3.71
CA ALA A 120 -9.16 -7.00 -4.17
C ALA A 120 -10.15 -7.87 -3.36
N VAL A 121 -10.46 -7.48 -2.11
CA VAL A 121 -11.48 -8.13 -1.27
C VAL A 121 -12.86 -7.63 -1.69
N ARG A 122 -13.55 -8.39 -2.54
CA ARG A 122 -14.91 -8.04 -2.99
C ARG A 122 -15.88 -8.03 -1.82
N LYS A 123 -16.72 -6.99 -1.76
CA LYS A 123 -17.78 -6.88 -0.75
C LYS A 123 -18.77 -8.04 -0.90
N GLY A 124 -19.06 -8.74 0.19
CA GLY A 124 -19.95 -9.90 0.22
C GLY A 124 -19.29 -11.22 -0.16
N ASP A 125 -17.98 -11.25 -0.46
CA ASP A 125 -17.23 -12.51 -0.51
C ASP A 125 -17.14 -13.08 0.92
N PRO A 126 -17.44 -14.37 1.17
CA PRO A 126 -17.28 -14.98 2.48
C PRO A 126 -15.89 -14.77 3.10
N ILE A 127 -14.86 -14.61 2.26
CA ILE A 127 -13.50 -14.33 2.73
C ILE A 127 -13.37 -12.93 3.36
N GLU A 128 -14.27 -11.99 3.06
CA GLU A 128 -14.22 -10.63 3.59
C GLU A 128 -14.27 -10.62 5.11
N GLU A 129 -15.19 -11.39 5.71
CA GLU A 129 -15.35 -11.48 7.16
C GLU A 129 -14.12 -12.12 7.81
N ASP A 130 -13.58 -13.15 7.18
CA ASP A 130 -12.37 -13.84 7.62
C ASP A 130 -11.14 -12.91 7.58
N ILE A 131 -10.98 -12.14 6.50
CA ILE A 131 -9.95 -11.11 6.38
C ILE A 131 -10.13 -10.08 7.49
N PHE A 132 -11.34 -9.55 7.66
CA PHE A 132 -11.65 -8.52 8.64
C PHE A 132 -11.35 -8.96 10.09
N LYS A 133 -11.59 -10.23 10.42
CA LYS A 133 -11.24 -10.83 11.72
C LYS A 133 -9.73 -10.87 11.93
N GLY A 134 -8.95 -11.14 10.88
CA GLY A 134 -7.48 -11.15 10.92
C GLY A 134 -6.83 -9.77 10.94
N LEU A 135 -7.51 -8.74 10.42
CA LEU A 135 -7.01 -7.35 10.46
C LEU A 135 -6.86 -6.83 11.89
N LYS A 136 -5.81 -6.05 12.10
CA LYS A 136 -5.47 -5.37 13.35
C LYS A 136 -6.04 -3.94 13.37
N PRO A 137 -5.93 -3.16 14.47
CA PRO A 137 -6.67 -1.91 14.61
C PRO A 137 -6.51 -0.90 13.46
N ARG A 138 -5.28 -0.56 13.04
CA ARG A 138 -5.07 0.46 12.01
C ARG A 138 -5.48 -0.03 10.62
N SER A 139 -5.16 -1.28 10.32
CA SER A 139 -5.57 -1.93 9.08
C SER A 139 -7.09 -2.10 8.98
N ARG A 140 -7.78 -2.37 10.10
CA ARG A 140 -9.24 -2.44 10.17
C ARG A 140 -9.90 -1.08 9.98
N GLU A 141 -9.35 -0.03 10.58
CA GLU A 141 -9.82 1.35 10.36
C GLU A 141 -9.70 1.74 8.88
N LEU A 142 -8.53 1.49 8.28
CA LEU A 142 -8.28 1.75 6.87
C LEU A 142 -9.21 0.92 5.97
N PHE A 143 -9.44 -0.36 6.30
CA PHE A 143 -10.37 -1.22 5.58
C PHE A 143 -11.81 -0.70 5.60
N ASN A 144 -12.29 -0.24 6.76
CA ASN A 144 -13.63 0.35 6.86
C ASN A 144 -13.77 1.67 6.08
N SER A 145 -12.67 2.41 5.90
CA SER A 145 -12.66 3.66 5.14
C SER A 145 -12.77 3.46 3.62
N ARG A 146 -12.55 2.25 3.11
CA ARG A 146 -12.59 1.92 1.66
C ARG A 146 -13.97 2.07 1.02
N ALA A 147 -15.02 2.27 1.83
CA ALA A 147 -16.42 2.20 1.42
C ALA A 147 -17.18 3.54 1.53
N ARG A 148 -16.50 4.68 1.31
CA ARG A 148 -17.16 5.96 1.04
C ARG A 148 -16.91 6.39 -0.39
#